data_AF-A0AA86NXS1-F1
#
_entry.id   AF-A0AA86NXS1-F1
#
_cell.length_a   1.000
_cell.length_b   1.000
_cell.length_c   1.000
_cell.angle_alpha   90.00
_cell.angle_beta   90.00
_cell.angle_gamma   90.00
#
_symmetry.space_group_name_H-M   'P 1'
#
loop_
_entity.id
_entity.type
_entity.pdbx_description
1 polymer ?
#
loop_
_entity_poly.entity_id
_entity_poly.type
_entity_poly.pdbx_seq_one_letter_code
_entity_poly.pdbx_strand_id
1 'polypeptide(L)'
;MKRLLIKSNLFPPFSLIYRVKQNQIFVANLPLFATSDFIATVFSNFGSVANIQLRETSQQDKQFLTRGNTRPSRVATLELDLKGIHSLECLKEDEFVILGSVHLLKANKLQFYIDSLEKNSQVGDEWVNLFMKLYDQKELPKEIDGWKINYNYEIKESKRKKKAKHAEFNAEFYKTVNREEDLQHLRSTKKAEDKYLQAQEKDNIFDSV
;
A
#
# COMPACT_ATOMS: atom_id res chain seq x y z
N MET A 1 23.66 -4.42 16.36
CA MET A 1 23.43 -4.68 14.92
C MET A 1 22.72 -3.48 14.36
N LYS A 2 23.09 -3.01 13.16
CA LYS A 2 22.46 -1.84 12.55
C LYS A 2 21.34 -2.27 11.61
N ARG A 3 20.41 -1.34 11.35
CA ARG A 3 19.29 -1.54 10.41
C ARG A 3 19.44 -0.57 9.25
N LEU A 4 19.16 -1.08 8.06
CA LEU A 4 19.11 -0.30 6.83
C LEU A 4 17.70 -0.42 6.27
N LEU A 5 16.98 0.69 6.19
CA LEU A 5 15.60 0.68 5.70
C LEU A 5 15.61 0.87 4.19
N ILE A 6 15.14 -0.13 3.45
CA ILE A 6 15.07 -0.08 2.00
C ILE A 6 13.69 0.40 1.59
N LYS A 7 13.65 1.54 0.88
CA LYS A 7 12.46 2.04 0.20
C LYS A 7 12.63 1.80 -1.29
N SER A 8 11.65 1.13 -1.88
CA SER A 8 11.56 0.88 -3.32
C SER A 8 10.13 1.14 -3.77
N ASN A 9 9.97 1.55 -5.02
CA ASN A 9 8.65 1.63 -5.65
C ASN A 9 8.13 0.25 -6.10
N LEU A 10 8.99 -0.77 -6.12
CA LEU A 10 8.65 -2.12 -6.61
C LEU A 10 8.23 -3.08 -5.50
N PHE A 11 8.62 -2.83 -4.26
CA PHE A 11 8.36 -3.72 -3.13
C PHE A 11 7.94 -2.91 -1.90
N PRO A 12 7.10 -3.48 -1.02
CA PRO A 12 6.86 -2.89 0.29
C PRO A 12 8.17 -2.59 1.01
N PRO A 13 8.27 -1.49 1.79
CA PRO A 13 9.48 -1.18 2.52
C PRO A 13 9.91 -2.35 3.41
N PHE A 14 11.18 -2.72 3.35
CA PHE A 14 11.75 -3.78 4.18
C PHE A 14 13.06 -3.33 4.81
N SER A 15 13.41 -3.96 5.93
CA SER A 15 14.62 -3.65 6.68
C SER A 15 15.66 -4.74 6.47
N LEU A 16 16.87 -4.34 6.10
CA LEU A 16 18.05 -5.20 6.15
C LEU A 16 18.72 -5.00 7.50
N ILE A 17 19.09 -6.11 8.13
CA ILE A 17 19.90 -6.06 9.35
C ILE A 17 21.33 -6.31 8.91
N TYR A 18 22.26 -5.43 9.29
CA TYR A 18 23.65 -5.64 8.95
C TYR A 18 24.59 -5.46 10.15
N ARG A 19 25.75 -6.12 10.03
CA ARG A 19 26.86 -6.02 10.98
C ARG A 19 28.16 -5.94 10.20
N VAL A 20 28.95 -4.92 10.50
CA VAL A 20 30.32 -4.80 10.02
C VAL A 20 31.24 -5.58 10.95
N LYS A 21 32.15 -6.37 10.38
CA LYS A 21 33.23 -7.03 11.09
C LYS A 21 34.49 -6.98 10.22
N GLN A 22 35.48 -6.20 10.65
CA GLN A 22 36.68 -5.91 9.84
C GLN A 22 36.27 -5.29 8.50
N ASN A 23 36.55 -5.97 7.38
CA ASN A 23 36.17 -5.52 6.04
C ASN A 23 34.97 -6.27 5.43
N GLN A 24 34.29 -7.08 6.25
CA GLN A 24 33.15 -7.87 5.82
C GLN A 24 31.88 -7.34 6.44
N ILE A 25 30.83 -7.30 5.62
CA ILE A 25 29.49 -6.96 6.02
C ILE A 25 28.66 -8.23 5.99
N PHE A 26 28.12 -8.58 7.15
CA PHE A 26 27.08 -9.58 7.25
C PHE A 26 25.72 -8.90 7.13
N VAL A 27 24.89 -9.35 6.20
CA VAL A 27 23.55 -8.84 5.92
C VAL A 27 22.55 -9.96 6.12
N ALA A 28 21.49 -9.68 6.86
CA ALA A 28 20.44 -10.60 7.20
C ALA A 28 19.06 -10.00 6.93
N ASN A 29 18.03 -10.84 7.01
CA ASN A 29 16.66 -10.50 6.63
C ASN A 29 16.54 -10.13 5.14
N LEU A 30 17.35 -10.76 4.28
CA LEU A 30 17.21 -10.58 2.84
C LEU A 30 15.97 -11.34 2.34
N PRO A 31 15.18 -10.75 1.44
CA PRO A 31 14.08 -11.47 0.81
C PRO A 31 14.61 -12.64 -0.02
N LEU A 32 13.78 -13.68 -0.23
CA LEU A 32 14.18 -14.88 -0.98
C LEU A 32 14.65 -14.57 -2.41
N PHE A 33 14.04 -13.56 -3.03
CA PHE A 33 14.40 -13.11 -4.38
C PHE A 33 15.71 -12.30 -4.42
N ALA A 34 16.28 -11.88 -3.29
CA ALA A 34 17.52 -11.10 -3.28
C ALA A 34 18.63 -11.90 -3.97
N THR A 35 19.27 -11.30 -4.96
CA THR A 35 20.42 -11.85 -5.70
C THR A 35 21.72 -11.17 -5.26
N SER A 36 22.86 -11.72 -5.69
CA SER A 36 24.16 -11.05 -5.55
C SER A 36 24.12 -9.64 -6.14
N ASP A 37 23.51 -9.48 -7.31
CA ASP A 37 23.48 -8.21 -8.05
C ASP A 37 22.60 -7.18 -7.34
N PHE A 38 21.48 -7.63 -6.77
CA PHE A 38 20.65 -6.78 -5.92
C PHE A 38 21.48 -6.25 -4.73
N ILE A 39 22.18 -7.14 -4.03
CA ILE A 39 23.00 -6.76 -2.88
C ILE A 39 24.13 -5.81 -3.30
N ALA A 40 24.82 -6.11 -4.40
CA ALA A 40 25.84 -5.25 -4.97
C ALA A 40 25.29 -3.84 -5.21
N THR A 41 24.10 -3.75 -5.80
CA THR A 41 23.43 -2.49 -6.14
C THR A 41 23.02 -1.69 -4.89
N VAL A 42 22.56 -2.36 -3.83
CA VAL A 42 22.24 -1.68 -2.57
C VAL A 42 23.50 -1.11 -1.93
N PHE A 43 24.54 -1.92 -1.84
CA PHE A 43 25.76 -1.58 -1.10
C PHE A 43 26.76 -0.75 -1.91
N SER A 44 26.63 -0.68 -3.24
CA SER A 44 27.44 0.18 -4.11
C SER A 44 27.24 1.67 -3.84
N ASN A 45 26.13 2.05 -3.20
CA ASN A 45 25.89 3.43 -2.76
C ASN A 45 26.85 3.88 -1.67
N PHE A 46 27.48 2.93 -0.95
CA PHE A 46 28.41 3.22 0.14
C PHE A 46 29.87 3.09 -0.32
N GLY A 47 30.17 2.13 -1.19
CA GLY A 47 31.53 1.89 -1.68
C GLY A 47 31.61 0.74 -2.68
N SER A 48 32.82 0.41 -3.13
CA SER A 48 33.03 -0.73 -4.02
C SER A 48 32.71 -2.05 -3.31
N VAL A 49 31.90 -2.89 -3.93
CA VAL A 49 31.46 -4.19 -3.39
C VAL A 49 32.24 -5.34 -4.04
N ALA A 50 32.69 -6.31 -3.25
CA ALA A 50 33.35 -7.53 -3.71
C ALA A 50 32.87 -8.77 -2.94
N ASN A 51 33.19 -9.97 -3.45
CA ASN A 51 33.07 -11.24 -2.74
C ASN A 51 31.71 -11.50 -2.07
N ILE A 52 30.61 -11.27 -2.80
CA ILE A 52 29.25 -11.49 -2.30
C ILE A 52 28.95 -12.99 -2.21
N GLN A 53 28.81 -13.50 -0.99
CA GLN A 53 28.41 -14.87 -0.69
C GLN A 53 26.99 -14.87 -0.15
N LEU A 54 26.08 -15.48 -0.90
CA LEU A 54 24.65 -15.50 -0.58
C LEU A 54 24.21 -16.92 -0.24
N ARG A 55 23.55 -17.10 0.90
CA ARG A 55 23.05 -18.41 1.35
C ARG A 55 21.68 -18.30 2.00
N GLU A 56 21.00 -19.43 2.14
CA GLU A 56 19.75 -19.50 2.90
C GLU A 56 20.03 -19.37 4.41
N THR A 57 19.08 -18.79 5.14
CA THR A 57 19.20 -18.62 6.60
C THR A 57 19.21 -19.99 7.29
N SER A 58 20.32 -20.36 7.91
CA SER A 58 20.42 -21.58 8.72
C SER A 58 19.71 -21.43 10.08
N GLN A 59 19.48 -22.54 10.80
CA GLN A 59 18.93 -22.47 12.17
C GLN A 59 19.82 -21.67 13.13
N GLN A 60 21.14 -21.68 12.93
CA GLN A 60 22.08 -20.90 13.74
C GLN A 60 21.94 -19.41 13.44
N ASP A 61 21.78 -19.02 12.17
CA ASP A 61 21.57 -17.63 11.78
C ASP A 61 20.27 -17.04 12.39
N LYS A 62 19.24 -17.87 12.56
CA LYS A 62 17.97 -17.48 13.21
C LYS A 62 18.13 -17.05 14.67
N GLN A 63 19.17 -17.50 15.37
CA GLN A 63 19.43 -17.07 16.75
C GLN A 63 19.90 -15.60 16.82
N PHE A 64 20.51 -15.11 15.74
CA PHE A 64 20.97 -13.73 15.62
C PHE A 64 19.88 -12.79 15.08
N LEU A 65 18.88 -13.34 14.40
CA LEU A 65 17.71 -12.58 13.95
C LEU A 65 16.75 -12.36 15.13
N THR A 66 16.15 -11.17 15.21
CA THR A 66 15.18 -10.83 16.28
C THR A 66 14.06 -11.89 16.34
N ARG A 67 13.84 -12.43 17.55
CA ARG A 67 12.81 -13.43 17.86
C ARG A 67 11.46 -12.97 17.30
N GLY A 68 10.93 -13.69 16.30
CA GLY A 68 9.61 -13.42 15.73
C GLY A 68 9.54 -13.50 14.21
N ASN A 69 10.67 -13.48 13.51
CA ASN A 69 10.65 -13.61 12.04
C ASN A 69 10.69 -15.09 11.64
N THR A 70 9.51 -15.69 11.48
CA THR A 70 9.35 -17.09 11.02
C THR A 70 9.49 -17.25 9.51
N ARG A 71 9.57 -16.13 8.78
CA ARG A 71 9.61 -16.15 7.31
C ARG A 71 10.95 -16.70 6.80
N PRO A 72 10.92 -17.51 5.74
CA PRO A 72 12.14 -17.89 5.05
C PRO A 72 12.85 -16.63 4.56
N SER A 73 14.13 -16.52 4.89
CA SER A 73 14.98 -15.37 4.57
C SER A 73 16.33 -15.87 4.06
N ARG A 74 17.09 -14.96 3.45
CA ARG A 74 18.48 -15.19 3.08
C ARG A 74 19.41 -14.36 3.95
N VAL A 75 20.66 -14.80 4.02
CA VAL A 75 21.76 -14.04 4.58
C VAL A 75 22.87 -13.92 3.54
N ALA A 76 23.59 -12.81 3.58
CA ALA A 76 24.72 -12.59 2.71
C ALA A 76 25.90 -12.06 3.49
N THR A 77 27.09 -12.46 3.05
CA THR A 77 28.35 -11.82 3.44
C THR A 77 28.90 -11.14 2.20
N LEU A 78 29.38 -9.91 2.33
CA LEU A 78 30.07 -9.21 1.25
C LEU A 78 31.28 -8.45 1.79
N GLU A 79 32.22 -8.14 0.92
CA GLU A 79 33.34 -7.25 1.21
C GLU A 79 33.05 -5.88 0.63
N LEU A 80 33.46 -4.85 1.38
CA LEU A 80 33.28 -3.47 0.98
C LEU A 80 34.60 -2.73 1.19
N ASP A 81 34.87 -1.73 0.36
CA ASP A 81 36.06 -0.91 0.53
C ASP A 81 36.05 -0.13 1.86
N LEU A 82 37.23 0.31 2.30
CA LEU A 82 37.39 1.04 3.57
C LEU A 82 36.52 2.31 3.63
N LYS A 83 36.37 2.98 2.48
CA LYS A 83 35.55 4.19 2.36
C LYS A 83 34.07 3.89 2.65
N GLY A 84 33.55 2.82 2.10
CA GLY A 84 32.16 2.46 2.27
C GLY A 84 31.88 1.81 3.62
N ILE A 85 32.85 1.12 4.23
CA ILE A 85 32.74 0.66 5.62
C ILE A 85 32.57 1.87 6.53
N HIS A 86 33.43 2.87 6.39
CA HIS A 86 33.33 4.10 7.16
C HIS A 86 31.99 4.80 6.91
N SER A 87 31.48 4.79 5.66
CA SER A 87 30.18 5.37 5.33
C SER A 87 29.02 4.64 6.02
N LEU A 88 29.04 3.30 6.06
CA LEU A 88 28.06 2.47 6.79
C LEU A 88 28.16 2.63 8.31
N GLU A 89 29.38 2.78 8.84
CA GLU A 89 29.61 3.02 10.27
C GLU A 89 29.12 4.40 10.71
N CYS A 90 29.14 5.39 9.82
CA CYS A 90 28.60 6.72 10.08
C CYS A 90 27.07 6.83 9.94
N LEU A 91 26.39 5.83 9.37
CA LEU A 91 24.93 5.84 9.29
C LEU A 91 24.32 5.88 10.69
N LYS A 92 23.41 6.84 10.91
CA LYS A 92 22.55 6.88 12.07
C LYS A 92 21.61 5.66 12.06
N GLU A 93 21.16 5.25 13.24
CA GLU A 93 20.16 4.18 13.33
C GLU A 93 18.91 4.55 12.50
N ASP A 94 18.43 3.59 11.71
CA ASP A 94 17.23 3.70 10.86
C ASP A 94 17.29 4.66 9.66
N GLU A 95 18.48 4.93 9.11
CA GLU A 95 18.59 5.63 7.83
C GLU A 95 18.04 4.80 6.65
N PHE A 96 17.48 5.52 5.67
CA PHE A 96 16.82 4.95 4.50
C PHE A 96 17.72 4.98 3.28
N VAL A 97 17.74 3.88 2.53
CA VAL A 97 18.28 3.83 1.17
C VAL A 97 17.11 3.72 0.20
N ILE A 98 17.07 4.66 -0.74
CA ILE A 98 16.06 4.67 -1.81
C ILE A 98 16.67 3.95 -3.01
N LEU A 99 16.06 2.84 -3.41
CA LEU A 99 16.44 2.13 -4.62
C LEU A 99 15.50 2.56 -5.75
N GLY A 100 16.06 3.27 -6.74
CA GLY A 100 15.33 3.64 -7.95
C GLY A 100 14.96 2.42 -8.80
N SER A 101 13.85 2.53 -9.55
CA SER A 101 13.35 1.47 -10.44
C SER A 101 14.40 1.01 -11.46
N VAL A 102 15.20 1.93 -12.00
CA VAL A 102 16.26 1.65 -12.98
C VAL A 102 17.32 0.69 -12.44
N HIS A 103 17.66 0.79 -11.16
CA HIS A 103 18.66 -0.05 -10.51
C HIS A 103 18.16 -1.49 -10.31
N LEU A 104 16.86 -1.64 -10.03
CA LEU A 104 16.21 -2.93 -9.84
C LEU A 104 15.87 -3.61 -11.17
N LEU A 105 15.53 -2.83 -12.20
CA LEU A 105 15.31 -3.30 -13.57
C LEU A 105 16.61 -3.74 -14.25
N LYS A 106 17.77 -3.15 -13.91
CA LYS A 106 19.08 -3.60 -14.42
C LYS A 106 19.59 -4.87 -13.74
N ALA A 107 19.27 -5.09 -12.47
CA ALA A 107 19.56 -6.34 -11.74
C ALA A 107 18.61 -7.50 -12.18
N ASN A 108 18.18 -7.48 -13.44
CA ASN A 108 16.93 -8.02 -13.96
C ASN A 108 16.75 -9.52 -13.68
N LYS A 109 16.07 -9.79 -12.57
CA LYS A 109 15.37 -11.04 -12.26
C LYS A 109 13.98 -10.76 -11.67
N LEU A 110 13.44 -9.55 -11.81
CA LEU A 110 12.01 -9.33 -11.52
C LEU A 110 11.18 -10.22 -12.44
N GLN A 111 11.55 -10.28 -13.73
CA GLN A 111 10.97 -11.23 -14.68
C GLN A 111 11.21 -12.68 -14.24
N PHE A 112 12.44 -13.06 -13.89
CA PHE A 112 12.72 -14.42 -13.39
C PHE A 112 11.97 -14.79 -12.11
N TYR A 113 11.69 -13.81 -11.22
CA TYR A 113 10.91 -13.99 -10.00
C TYR A 113 9.41 -14.09 -10.31
N ILE A 114 8.91 -13.31 -11.27
CA ILE A 114 7.57 -13.46 -11.85
C ILE A 114 7.44 -14.85 -12.47
N ASP A 115 8.37 -15.25 -13.34
CA ASP A 115 8.42 -16.57 -13.99
C ASP A 115 8.59 -17.71 -12.97
N SER A 116 9.30 -17.48 -11.86
CA SER A 116 9.48 -18.46 -10.78
C SER A 116 8.28 -18.54 -9.85
N LEU A 117 7.55 -17.44 -9.66
CA LEU A 117 6.24 -17.44 -9.01
C LEU A 117 5.25 -18.20 -9.90
N GLU A 118 5.14 -17.87 -11.18
CA GLU A 118 4.31 -18.59 -12.15
C GLU A 118 4.63 -20.10 -12.18
N LYS A 119 5.91 -20.49 -12.11
CA LYS A 119 6.31 -21.92 -12.11
C LYS A 119 6.12 -22.66 -10.78
N ASN A 120 6.35 -22.01 -9.63
CA ASN A 120 6.41 -22.70 -8.33
C ASN A 120 5.21 -22.46 -7.43
N SER A 121 4.30 -21.56 -7.80
CA SER A 121 3.22 -21.17 -6.93
C SER A 121 1.88 -21.65 -7.46
N GLN A 122 1.10 -22.28 -6.57
CA GLN A 122 -0.36 -22.34 -6.65
C GLN A 122 -0.98 -20.94 -6.46
N VAL A 123 -0.29 -19.87 -6.87
CA VAL A 123 -0.81 -18.52 -6.85
C VAL A 123 -1.44 -18.37 -8.23
N GLY A 124 -2.77 -18.48 -8.28
CA GLY A 124 -3.52 -18.48 -9.54
C GLY A 124 -3.14 -17.28 -10.40
N ASP A 125 -3.20 -17.47 -11.72
CA ASP A 125 -2.86 -16.50 -12.76
C ASP A 125 -3.38 -15.07 -12.48
N GLU A 126 -4.48 -14.98 -11.73
CA GLU A 126 -5.09 -13.76 -11.20
C GLU A 126 -4.14 -12.88 -10.40
N TRP A 127 -3.22 -13.41 -9.61
CA TRP A 127 -2.32 -12.60 -8.75
C TRP A 127 -1.14 -12.00 -9.51
N VAL A 128 -0.60 -12.75 -10.47
CA VAL A 128 0.45 -12.24 -11.36
C VAL A 128 -0.16 -11.19 -12.29
N ASN A 129 -1.35 -11.46 -12.85
CA ASN A 129 -2.10 -10.50 -13.65
C ASN A 129 -2.59 -9.29 -12.84
N LEU A 130 -2.93 -9.45 -11.57
CA LEU A 130 -3.26 -8.36 -10.66
C LEU A 130 -2.03 -7.50 -10.40
N PHE A 131 -0.88 -8.08 -10.08
CA PHE A 131 0.36 -7.33 -9.87
C PHE A 131 0.76 -6.53 -11.11
N MET A 132 0.65 -7.12 -12.31
CA MET A 132 0.93 -6.46 -13.58
C MET A 132 -0.12 -5.39 -13.94
N LYS A 133 -1.41 -5.62 -13.67
CA LYS A 133 -2.47 -4.61 -13.88
C LYS A 133 -2.37 -3.43 -12.90
N LEU A 134 -1.95 -3.68 -11.65
CA LEU A 134 -1.71 -2.64 -10.64
C LEU A 134 -0.44 -1.82 -10.91
N TYR A 135 0.51 -2.41 -11.62
CA TYR A 135 1.75 -1.76 -12.05
C TYR A 135 1.51 -0.75 -13.19
N ASP A 136 0.59 -1.05 -14.11
CA ASP A 136 0.27 -0.19 -15.26
C ASP A 136 -0.84 0.85 -14.98
N GLN A 137 -1.69 0.65 -13.97
CA GLN A 137 -2.76 1.58 -13.63
C GLN A 137 -2.40 2.43 -12.41
N LYS A 138 -2.29 3.76 -12.59
CA LYS A 138 -2.12 4.75 -11.51
C LYS A 138 -3.26 4.77 -10.48
N GLU A 139 -4.36 4.06 -10.72
CA GLU A 139 -5.46 3.88 -9.79
C GLU A 139 -5.81 2.39 -9.68
N LEU A 140 -5.74 1.84 -8.46
CA LEU A 140 -6.04 0.43 -8.20
C LEU A 140 -7.57 0.17 -8.22
N PRO A 141 -8.05 -0.93 -8.83
CA PRO A 141 -9.45 -1.33 -8.78
C PRO A 141 -9.85 -1.82 -7.38
N LYS A 142 -11.08 -1.52 -6.98
CA LYS A 142 -11.62 -1.74 -5.62
C LYS A 142 -12.25 -3.13 -5.39
N GLU A 143 -12.46 -3.93 -6.43
CA GLU A 143 -13.10 -5.26 -6.35
C GLU A 143 -12.62 -6.18 -7.48
N ILE A 144 -12.42 -7.47 -7.16
CA ILE A 144 -12.18 -8.56 -8.12
C ILE A 144 -12.95 -9.80 -7.63
N ASP A 145 -13.72 -10.41 -8.53
CA ASP A 145 -14.47 -11.67 -8.35
C ASP A 145 -15.31 -11.78 -7.06
N GLY A 146 -16.10 -10.74 -6.77
CA GLY A 146 -17.02 -10.75 -5.62
C GLY A 146 -16.35 -10.61 -4.26
N TRP A 147 -15.02 -10.53 -4.22
CA TRP A 147 -14.25 -10.18 -3.03
C TRP A 147 -13.93 -8.68 -3.06
N LYS A 148 -14.50 -7.93 -2.10
CA LYS A 148 -14.03 -6.57 -1.78
C LYS A 148 -12.62 -6.67 -1.21
N ILE A 149 -11.63 -6.25 -1.98
CA ILE A 149 -10.29 -6.02 -1.44
C ILE A 149 -10.38 -4.79 -0.54
N ASN A 150 -10.62 -5.02 0.75
CA ASN A 150 -10.69 -3.97 1.74
C ASN A 150 -9.25 -3.54 2.07
N TYR A 151 -8.72 -2.61 1.28
CA TYR A 151 -7.51 -1.88 1.63
C TYR A 151 -7.80 -0.96 2.81
N ASN A 152 -7.95 -1.53 4.01
CA ASN A 152 -7.78 -0.77 5.24
C ASN A 152 -6.29 -0.51 5.46
N TYR A 153 -5.67 0.25 4.54
CA TYR A 153 -4.72 1.23 5.01
C TYR A 153 -5.58 2.32 5.66
N GLU A 154 -5.61 2.33 6.99
CA GLU A 154 -5.92 3.56 7.70
C GLU A 154 -4.89 4.59 7.24
N ILE A 155 -5.23 5.37 6.20
CA ILE A 155 -4.77 6.74 6.17
C ILE A 155 -5.35 7.31 7.44
N LYS A 156 -4.51 7.48 8.47
CA LYS A 156 -4.89 8.13 9.72
C LYS A 156 -5.25 9.57 9.38
N GLU A 157 -6.47 9.79 8.88
CA GLU A 157 -7.08 11.10 8.83
C GLU A 157 -7.08 11.63 10.25
N SER A 158 -6.55 12.84 10.45
CA SER A 158 -6.53 13.44 11.78
C SER A 158 -7.95 13.45 12.35
N LYS A 159 -8.08 13.27 13.67
CA LYS A 159 -9.39 13.32 14.36
C LYS A 159 -10.21 14.56 13.95
N ARG A 160 -9.52 15.67 13.62
CA ARG A 160 -10.10 16.91 13.13
C ARG A 160 -10.76 16.78 11.75
N LYS A 161 -10.14 16.07 10.79
CA LYS A 161 -10.73 15.80 9.47
C LYS A 161 -11.95 14.87 9.58
N LYS A 162 -11.86 13.82 10.41
CA LYS A 162 -13.01 12.93 10.68
C LYS A 162 -14.20 13.70 11.27
N LYS A 163 -13.93 14.58 12.25
CA LYS A 163 -14.97 15.44 12.86
C LYS A 163 -15.57 16.44 11.86
N ALA A 164 -14.75 17.02 10.98
CA ALA A 164 -15.22 17.98 9.97
C ALA A 164 -16.15 17.32 8.94
N LYS A 165 -15.77 16.16 8.40
CA LYS A 165 -16.62 15.40 7.46
C LYS A 165 -17.94 14.96 8.10
N HIS A 166 -17.90 14.53 9.36
CA HIS A 166 -19.13 14.15 10.06
C HIS A 166 -20.04 15.36 10.31
N ALA A 167 -19.47 16.53 10.58
CA ALA A 167 -20.26 17.77 10.72
C ALA A 167 -20.86 18.21 9.39
N GLU A 168 -20.10 18.12 8.30
CA GLU A 168 -20.54 18.46 6.94
C GLU A 168 -21.66 17.52 6.48
N PHE A 169 -21.49 16.21 6.65
CA PHE A 169 -22.50 15.21 6.36
C PHE A 169 -23.79 15.45 7.14
N ASN A 170 -23.71 15.69 8.45
CA ASN A 170 -24.89 15.97 9.26
C ASN A 170 -25.60 17.25 8.78
N ALA A 171 -24.84 18.31 8.48
CA ALA A 171 -25.43 19.57 8.01
C ALA A 171 -26.14 19.41 6.66
N GLU A 172 -25.58 18.61 5.75
CA GLU A 172 -26.20 18.33 4.46
C GLU A 172 -27.44 17.44 4.61
N PHE A 173 -27.36 16.39 5.43
CA PHE A 173 -28.47 15.49 5.74
C PHE A 173 -29.69 16.25 6.27
N TYR A 174 -29.52 17.09 7.28
CA TYR A 174 -30.62 17.87 7.84
C TYR A 174 -31.17 18.91 6.86
N LYS A 175 -30.36 19.48 5.96
CA LYS A 175 -30.86 20.36 4.89
C LYS A 175 -31.78 19.60 3.93
N THR A 176 -31.43 18.38 3.57
CA THR A 176 -32.26 17.55 2.69
C THR A 176 -33.55 17.09 3.35
N VAL A 177 -33.49 16.62 4.61
CA VAL A 177 -34.69 16.19 5.34
C VAL A 177 -35.68 17.34 5.47
N ASN A 178 -35.21 18.52 5.90
CA ASN A 178 -36.08 19.69 6.00
C ASN A 178 -36.69 20.08 4.64
N ARG A 179 -35.91 19.97 3.55
CA ARG A 179 -36.41 20.26 2.19
C ARG A 179 -37.50 19.27 1.75
N GLU A 180 -37.40 18.00 2.12
CA GLU A 180 -38.44 17.01 1.81
C GLU A 180 -39.70 17.22 2.64
N GLU A 181 -39.56 17.55 3.93
CA GLU A 181 -40.68 17.93 4.78
C GLU A 181 -41.41 19.16 4.22
N ASP A 182 -40.66 20.19 3.80
CA ASP A 182 -41.21 21.38 3.14
C ASP A 182 -41.95 21.03 1.84
N LEU A 183 -41.38 20.12 1.02
CA LEU A 183 -42.01 19.67 -0.22
C LEU A 183 -43.27 18.82 0.01
N GLN A 184 -43.28 17.99 1.05
CA GLN A 184 -44.46 17.23 1.44
C GLN A 184 -45.58 18.16 1.91
N HIS A 185 -45.24 19.18 2.70
CA HIS A 185 -46.18 20.21 3.12
C HIS A 185 -46.76 20.98 1.91
N LEU A 186 -45.92 21.37 0.94
CA LEU A 186 -46.39 22.03 -0.29
C LEU A 186 -47.32 21.16 -1.15
N ARG A 187 -47.07 19.85 -1.19
CA ARG A 187 -47.93 18.91 -1.94
C ARG A 187 -49.28 18.71 -1.26
N SER A 188 -49.31 18.69 0.08
CA SER A 188 -50.57 18.53 0.83
C SER A 188 -51.44 19.77 0.71
N THR A 189 -50.86 20.98 0.76
CA THR A 189 -51.60 22.24 0.56
C THR A 189 -52.17 22.33 -0.85
N LYS A 190 -51.36 22.04 -1.88
CA LYS A 190 -51.83 22.08 -3.28
C LYS A 190 -52.98 21.09 -3.54
N LYS A 191 -52.90 19.88 -2.99
CA LYS A 191 -53.98 18.89 -3.08
C LYS A 191 -55.26 19.33 -2.37
N ALA A 192 -55.14 20.11 -1.29
CA ALA A 192 -56.29 20.69 -0.60
C ALA A 192 -56.93 21.81 -1.42
N GLU A 193 -56.13 22.69 -2.04
CA GLU A 193 -56.59 23.74 -2.95
C GLU A 193 -57.30 23.17 -4.19
N ASP A 194 -56.72 22.16 -4.85
CA ASP A 194 -57.33 21.51 -6.02
C ASP A 194 -58.69 20.88 -5.68
N LYS A 195 -58.82 20.27 -4.49
CA LYS A 195 -60.10 19.72 -4.01
C LYS A 195 -61.14 20.80 -3.76
N TYR A 196 -60.72 21.95 -3.23
CA TYR A 196 -61.63 23.07 -2.96
C TYR A 196 -62.17 23.67 -4.26
N LEU A 197 -61.31 23.88 -5.26
CA LEU A 197 -61.71 24.36 -6.58
C LEU A 197 -62.67 23.39 -7.29
N GLN A 198 -62.39 22.08 -7.24
CA GLN A 198 -63.31 21.07 -7.78
C GLN A 198 -64.67 21.03 -7.08
N ALA A 199 -64.74 21.37 -5.79
CA ALA A 199 -66.01 21.48 -5.08
C ALA A 199 -66.79 22.72 -5.53
N GLN A 200 -66.13 23.87 -5.67
CA GLN A 200 -66.76 25.10 -6.18
C GLN A 200 -67.28 24.96 -7.62
N GLU A 201 -66.53 24.27 -8.49
CA GLU A 201 -66.99 23.99 -9.86
C GLU A 201 -68.25 23.12 -9.88
N LYS A 202 -68.38 22.15 -8.97
CA LYS A 202 -69.58 21.32 -8.85
C LYS A 202 -70.78 22.08 -8.32
N ASP A 203 -70.57 22.99 -7.37
CA ASP A 203 -71.65 23.79 -6.79
C ASP A 203 -72.17 24.82 -7.82
N ASN A 204 -71.29 25.44 -8.62
CA ASN A 204 -71.70 26.37 -9.68
C ASN A 204 -72.49 25.72 -10.83
N ILE A 205 -72.36 24.40 -11.05
CA ILE A 205 -73.16 23.68 -12.06
C ILE A 205 -74.62 23.59 -11.63
N PHE A 206 -74.90 23.52 -10.32
CA PHE A 206 -76.27 23.43 -9.79
C PHE A 206 -77.04 24.74 -9.84
N ASP A 207 -76.37 25.90 -9.86
CA ASP A 207 -77.02 27.21 -9.96
C ASP A 207 -77.29 27.65 -11.42
N SER A 208 -76.92 26.83 -12.41
CA SER A 208 -77.07 27.14 -13.85
C SER A 208 -78.10 26.28 -14.61
N VAL A 209 -78.88 25.45 -13.89
CA VAL A 209 -79.99 24.64 -14.40
C VAL A 209 -81.30 25.13 -13.80
#